data_AF-A0A356Z5D3-F1
#
_entry.id   AF-A0A356Z5D3-F1
#
_cell.length_a   1.000
_cell.length_b   1.000
_cell.length_c   1.000
_cell.angle_alpha   90.00
_cell.angle_beta   90.00
_cell.angle_gamma   90.00
#
_symmetry.space_group_name_H-M   'P 1'
#
loop_
_entity.id
_entity.type
_entity.pdbx_description
1 polymer ?
#
loop_
_entity_poly.entity_id
_entity_poly.type
_entity_poly.pdbx_seq_one_letter_code
_entity_poly.pdbx_strand_id
1 'polypeptide(L)'
;MAGFIYSQRQVEIYRLLERVGPCPLPALEILYGKKTFNALRYLRHAGYIYDITLNKVNFWSLQAYGRFEPGKQEVMAWFIARLMENNGRYLGEYECITPNGTRLRLQPQNGCMLVRYDDNRKMIAKLEELQVSNLSKC
;
A
#
# COMPACT_ATOMS: atom_id res chain seq x y z
N MET A 1 -16.15 -19.88 -13.00
CA MET A 1 -15.65 -20.63 -11.83
C MET A 1 -14.90 -19.65 -10.94
N ALA A 2 -15.37 -19.42 -9.72
CA ALA A 2 -14.62 -18.64 -8.74
C ALA A 2 -13.39 -19.46 -8.34
N GLY A 3 -12.18 -19.00 -8.68
CA GLY A 3 -10.95 -19.69 -8.32
C GLY A 3 -10.73 -19.57 -6.81
N PHE A 4 -10.46 -20.65 -6.09
CA PHE A 4 -10.19 -20.56 -4.66
C PHE A 4 -8.90 -19.77 -4.38
N ILE A 5 -8.80 -19.08 -3.24
CA ILE A 5 -7.53 -18.52 -2.78
C ILE A 5 -6.71 -19.66 -2.16
N TYR A 6 -5.63 -20.07 -2.80
CA TYR A 6 -4.88 -21.29 -2.46
C TYR A 6 -3.72 -21.06 -1.49
N SER A 7 -3.41 -19.82 -1.10
CA SER A 7 -2.28 -19.52 -0.21
C SER A 7 -2.55 -18.36 0.75
N GLN A 8 -1.98 -18.45 1.95
CA GLN A 8 -2.02 -17.41 2.96
C GLN A 8 -1.51 -16.06 2.41
N ARG A 9 -0.44 -16.08 1.61
CA ARG A 9 0.08 -14.87 0.95
C ARG A 9 -0.94 -14.20 0.03
N GLN A 10 -1.69 -14.96 -0.76
CA GLN A 10 -2.71 -14.38 -1.62
C GLN A 10 -3.84 -13.74 -0.81
N VAL A 11 -4.24 -14.37 0.31
CA VAL A 11 -5.23 -13.80 1.24
C VAL A 11 -4.71 -12.48 1.81
N GLU A 12 -3.45 -12.44 2.24
CA GLU A 12 -2.83 -11.24 2.80
C GLU A 12 -2.74 -10.09 1.79
N ILE A 13 -2.31 -10.39 0.56
CA ILE A 13 -2.28 -9.39 -0.52
C ILE A 13 -3.69 -8.87 -0.81
N TYR A 14 -4.68 -9.76 -0.93
CA TYR A 14 -6.07 -9.37 -1.18
C TYR A 14 -6.60 -8.45 -0.07
N ARG A 15 -6.43 -8.83 1.20
CA ARG A 15 -6.83 -8.02 2.36
C ARG A 15 -6.10 -6.68 2.44
N LEU A 16 -4.83 -6.64 2.02
CA LEU A 16 -4.09 -5.39 1.95
C LEU A 16 -4.71 -4.47 0.89
N LEU A 17 -5.00 -4.98 -0.31
CA LEU A 17 -5.63 -4.20 -1.38
C LEU A 17 -7.05 -3.74 -1.01
N GLU A 18 -7.79 -4.54 -0.25
CA GLU A 18 -9.10 -4.17 0.28
C GLU A 18 -9.01 -2.96 1.23
N ARG A 19 -8.01 -2.96 2.12
CA ARG A 19 -7.85 -1.91 3.12
C ARG A 19 -7.16 -0.65 2.59
N VAL A 20 -6.10 -0.82 1.79
CA VAL A 20 -5.22 0.26 1.31
C VAL A 20 -5.68 0.83 -0.02
N GLY A 21 -6.31 -0.02 -0.85
CA GLY A 21 -6.60 0.29 -2.24
C GLY A 21 -5.51 -0.14 -3.22
N PRO A 22 -5.53 0.42 -4.44
CA PRO A 22 -4.59 0.07 -5.50
C PRO A 22 -3.14 0.27 -5.07
N CYS A 23 -2.30 -0.73 -5.31
CA CYS A 23 -0.89 -0.69 -4.91
C CYS A 23 0.04 -0.98 -6.09
N PRO A 24 1.13 -0.22 -6.25
CA PRO A 24 2.20 -0.57 -7.19
C PRO A 24 2.84 -1.91 -6.82
N LEU A 25 3.24 -2.69 -7.84
CA LEU A 25 3.97 -3.95 -7.61
C LEU A 25 5.20 -3.79 -6.69
N PRO A 26 6.08 -2.77 -6.88
CA PRO A 26 7.26 -2.64 -6.02
C PRO A 26 6.91 -2.43 -4.54
N ALA A 27 5.83 -1.71 -4.23
CA ALA A 27 5.36 -1.51 -2.86
C ALA A 27 4.86 -2.83 -2.23
N LEU A 28 4.19 -3.67 -3.01
CA LEU A 28 3.78 -5.01 -2.55
C LEU A 28 4.97 -5.94 -2.37
N GLU A 29 6.01 -5.83 -3.21
CA GLU A 29 7.23 -6.63 -3.11
C GLU A 29 8.07 -6.32 -1.88
N ILE A 30 7.98 -5.11 -1.33
CA ILE A 30 8.59 -4.78 -0.03
C ILE A 30 7.99 -5.67 1.07
N LEU A 31 6.67 -5.84 1.06
CA LEU A 31 5.96 -6.59 2.11
C LEU A 31 6.02 -8.09 1.93
N TYR A 32 5.89 -8.56 0.69
CA TYR A 32 5.71 -9.99 0.38
C TYR A 32 6.87 -10.57 -0.45
N GLY A 33 7.91 -9.79 -0.77
CA GLY A 33 9.12 -10.23 -1.47
C GLY A 33 8.95 -10.46 -2.97
N LYS A 34 10.03 -10.87 -3.65
CA LYS A 34 10.12 -10.95 -5.12
C LYS A 34 9.15 -11.93 -5.81
N LYS A 35 8.54 -12.86 -5.07
CA LYS A 35 7.56 -13.82 -5.63
C LYS A 35 6.12 -13.29 -5.62
N THR A 36 5.92 -12.03 -5.24
CA THR A 36 4.60 -11.39 -5.14
C THR A 36 3.88 -11.32 -6.49
N PHE A 37 4.62 -11.08 -7.57
CA PHE A 37 4.05 -11.05 -8.92
C PHE A 37 3.31 -12.33 -9.29
N ASN A 38 3.83 -13.51 -8.92
CA ASN A 38 3.16 -14.78 -9.20
C ASN A 38 1.83 -14.89 -8.43
N ALA A 39 1.81 -14.49 -7.16
CA ALA A 39 0.59 -14.48 -6.35
C ALA A 39 -0.48 -13.54 -6.96
N LEU A 40 -0.07 -12.37 -7.42
CA LEU A 40 -0.93 -11.40 -8.10
C LEU A 40 -1.49 -11.95 -9.42
N ARG A 41 -0.65 -12.62 -10.23
CA ARG A 41 -1.11 -13.28 -11.46
C ARG A 41 -2.20 -14.31 -11.18
N TYR A 42 -2.03 -15.15 -10.16
CA TYR A 42 -3.06 -16.13 -9.79
C TYR A 42 -4.36 -15.44 -9.36
N LEU A 43 -4.29 -14.40 -8.53
CA LEU A 43 -5.47 -13.64 -8.10
C LEU A 43 -6.18 -12.96 -9.28
N ARG A 44 -5.42 -12.43 -10.24
CA ARG A 44 -5.95 -11.83 -11.48
C ARG A 44 -6.62 -12.89 -12.36
N HIS A 45 -5.98 -14.03 -12.59
CA HIS A 45 -6.56 -15.13 -13.37
C HIS A 45 -7.86 -15.67 -12.72
N ALA A 46 -7.94 -15.68 -11.40
CA ALA A 46 -9.14 -16.05 -10.66
C ALA A 46 -10.23 -14.94 -10.65
N GLY A 47 -9.93 -13.75 -11.18
CA GLY A 47 -10.89 -12.65 -11.30
C GLY A 47 -11.06 -11.82 -10.03
N TYR A 48 -10.17 -11.93 -9.04
CA TYR A 48 -10.26 -11.14 -7.79
C TYR A 48 -9.71 -9.73 -7.93
N ILE A 49 -8.67 -9.58 -8.75
CA ILE A 49 -7.95 -8.32 -8.93
C ILE A 49 -7.71 -8.07 -10.42
N TYR A 50 -7.29 -6.85 -10.74
CA TYR A 50 -6.78 -6.47 -12.05
C TYR A 50 -5.59 -5.53 -11.87
N ASP A 51 -4.84 -5.31 -12.95
CA ASP A 51 -3.80 -4.32 -13.03
C ASP A 51 -4.18 -3.20 -14.01
N ILE A 52 -3.80 -1.97 -13.68
CA ILE A 52 -4.07 -0.78 -14.48
C ILE A 52 -2.87 0.17 -14.41
N THR A 53 -2.48 0.72 -15.56
CA THR A 53 -1.40 1.71 -15.61
C THR A 53 -1.96 3.12 -15.69
N LEU A 54 -1.63 3.95 -14.70
CA LEU A 54 -2.02 5.36 -14.61
C LEU A 54 -0.79 6.18 -14.24
N ASN A 55 -0.59 7.34 -14.86
CA ASN A 55 0.58 8.20 -14.63
C ASN A 55 1.93 7.45 -14.71
N LYS A 56 2.05 6.49 -15.64
CA LYS A 56 3.22 5.61 -15.82
C LYS A 56 3.49 4.61 -14.67
N VAL A 57 2.56 4.47 -13.74
CA VAL A 57 2.65 3.52 -12.62
C VAL A 57 1.63 2.41 -12.80
N ASN A 58 2.07 1.16 -12.69
CA ASN A 58 1.19 0.00 -12.76
C ASN A 58 0.66 -0.36 -11.36
N PHE A 59 -0.64 -0.19 -11.15
CA PHE A 59 -1.34 -0.49 -9.91
C PHE A 59 -2.09 -1.82 -10.01
N TRP A 60 -1.97 -2.64 -8.98
CA TRP A 60 -2.83 -3.80 -8.75
C TRP A 60 -3.99 -3.39 -7.85
N SER A 61 -5.22 -3.70 -8.24
CA SER A 61 -6.44 -3.25 -7.56
C SER A 61 -7.50 -4.35 -7.52
N LEU A 62 -8.38 -4.31 -6.52
CA LEU A 62 -9.57 -5.17 -6.47
C LEU A 62 -10.51 -4.87 -7.63
N GLN A 63 -11.18 -5.88 -8.16
CA GLN A 63 -12.29 -5.66 -9.10
C GLN A 63 -13.30 -4.67 -8.51
N ALA A 64 -13.77 -3.72 -9.33
CA ALA A 64 -14.74 -2.71 -8.94
C ALA A 64 -14.34 -1.79 -7.76
N TYR A 65 -13.04 -1.62 -7.46
CA TYR A 65 -12.57 -0.70 -6.41
C TYR A 65 -13.09 0.75 -6.55
N GLY A 66 -13.38 1.19 -7.77
CA GLY A 66 -13.90 2.53 -8.06
C GLY A 66 -12.81 3.51 -8.50
N ARG A 67 -13.12 4.82 -8.41
CA ARG A 67 -12.21 5.90 -8.82
C ARG A 67 -11.24 6.25 -7.70
N PHE A 68 -9.99 6.55 -8.05
CA PHE A 68 -8.98 7.04 -7.14
C PHE A 68 -8.08 8.07 -7.84
N GLU A 69 -7.38 8.90 -7.07
CA GLU A 69 -6.35 9.79 -7.62
C GLU A 69 -5.00 9.06 -7.63
N PRO A 70 -4.38 8.81 -8.81
CA PRO A 70 -3.18 7.98 -8.89
C PRO A 70 -2.00 8.51 -8.07
N GLY A 71 -1.76 9.83 -8.08
CA GLY A 71 -0.64 10.43 -7.35
C GLY A 71 -0.76 10.25 -5.84
N LYS A 72 -1.92 10.53 -5.26
CA LYS A 72 -2.18 10.30 -3.82
C LYS A 72 -2.13 8.81 -3.47
N GLN A 73 -2.69 7.95 -4.32
CA GLN A 73 -2.73 6.51 -4.06
C GLN A 73 -1.33 5.89 -4.09
N GLU A 74 -0.46 6.34 -5.00
CA GLU A 74 0.92 5.89 -5.05
C GLU A 74 1.66 6.20 -3.75
N VAL A 75 1.60 7.44 -3.30
CA VAL A 75 2.21 7.87 -2.03
C VAL A 75 1.66 7.05 -0.87
N MET A 76 0.34 6.87 -0.82
CA MET A 76 -0.33 6.08 0.21
C MET A 76 0.17 4.64 0.25
N ALA A 77 0.23 3.97 -0.90
CA ALA A 77 0.70 2.60 -1.01
C ALA A 77 2.17 2.45 -0.57
N TRP A 78 3.04 3.36 -1.01
CA TRP A 78 4.45 3.37 -0.61
C TRP A 78 4.65 3.63 0.89
N PHE A 79 3.96 4.63 1.43
CA PHE A 79 4.05 4.95 2.85
C PHE A 79 3.60 3.76 3.71
N ILE A 80 2.47 3.14 3.37
CA ILE A 80 1.96 1.99 4.12
C ILE A 80 2.89 0.78 4.00
N ALA A 81 3.46 0.54 2.81
CA ALA A 81 4.45 -0.52 2.63
C ALA A 81 5.68 -0.32 3.54
N ARG A 82 6.23 0.90 3.57
CA ARG A 82 7.37 1.22 4.45
C ARG A 82 7.02 1.19 5.94
N LEU A 83 5.81 1.60 6.30
CA LEU A 83 5.34 1.51 7.68
C LEU A 83 5.24 0.05 8.13
N MET A 84 4.62 -0.81 7.32
CA MET A 84 4.42 -2.22 7.63
C MET A 84 5.73 -3.02 7.57
N GLU A 85 6.66 -2.67 6.68
CA GLU A 85 8.03 -3.20 6.67
C GLU A 85 8.74 -3.00 8.02
N ASN A 86 8.44 -1.90 8.72
CA ASN A 86 8.98 -1.59 10.03
C ASN A 86 8.13 -2.11 11.20
N ASN A 87 7.17 -3.02 10.97
CA ASN A 87 6.19 -3.54 11.94
C ASN A 87 5.11 -2.56 12.39
N GLY A 88 4.93 -1.44 11.71
CA GLY A 88 3.76 -0.59 11.87
C GLY A 88 2.51 -1.24 11.28
N ARG A 89 1.33 -0.68 11.57
CA ARG A 89 0.04 -1.20 11.12
C ARG A 89 -0.81 -0.08 10.54
N TYR A 90 -1.34 -0.29 9.35
CA TYR A 90 -2.40 0.55 8.80
C TYR A 90 -3.75 0.08 9.33
N LEU A 91 -4.54 0.98 9.91
CA LEU A 91 -5.85 0.67 10.47
C LEU A 91 -6.99 0.83 9.45
N GLY A 92 -6.74 1.51 8.34
CA GLY A 92 -7.80 1.99 7.44
C GLY A 92 -8.07 3.47 7.67
N GLU A 93 -8.90 4.07 6.80
CA GLU A 93 -9.37 5.46 6.95
C GLU A 93 -8.28 6.52 7.21
N TYR A 94 -7.10 6.34 6.61
CA TYR A 94 -5.95 7.22 6.81
C TYR A 94 -5.37 7.21 8.24
N GLU A 95 -5.61 6.15 9.02
CA GLU A 95 -5.04 5.97 10.35
C GLU A 95 -4.00 4.84 10.39
N CYS A 96 -2.92 5.06 11.14
CA CYS A 96 -1.82 4.12 11.32
C CYS A 96 -1.40 4.02 12.79
N ILE A 97 -0.74 2.92 13.12
CA ILE A 97 0.00 2.72 14.37
C ILE A 97 1.47 2.45 14.01
N THR A 98 2.37 3.21 14.61
CA THR A 98 3.82 2.97 14.52
C THR A 98 4.24 1.77 15.38
N PRO A 99 5.47 1.25 15.22
CA PRO A 99 5.95 0.10 16.00
C PRO A 99 5.98 0.35 17.52
N ASN A 100 6.17 1.61 17.94
CA ASN A 100 6.13 2.04 19.33
C ASN A 100 4.72 2.39 19.84
N GLY A 101 3.67 2.14 19.06
CA GLY A 101 2.27 2.31 19.46
C GLY A 101 1.68 3.71 19.26
N THR A 102 2.43 4.66 18.69
CA THR A 102 1.93 6.01 18.39
C THR A 102 0.93 5.97 17.24
N ARG A 103 -0.22 6.66 17.38
CA ARG A 103 -1.16 6.79 16.26
C ARG A 103 -0.75 7.93 15.35
N LEU A 104 -0.91 7.69 14.06
CA LEU A 104 -0.65 8.66 13.01
C LEU A 104 -1.89 8.83 12.15
N ARG A 105 -2.18 10.09 11.80
CA ARG A 105 -3.15 10.43 10.78
C ARG A 105 -2.45 10.84 9.50
N LEU A 106 -2.82 10.17 8.41
CA LEU A 106 -2.26 10.34 7.08
C LEU A 106 -3.08 11.35 6.28
N GLN A 107 -2.39 12.13 5.47
CA GLN A 107 -3.01 13.02 4.51
C GLN A 107 -2.17 12.98 3.22
N PRO A 108 -2.49 12.07 2.28
CA PRO A 108 -1.73 11.96 1.04
C PRO A 108 -1.94 13.20 0.17
N GLN A 109 -0.85 13.71 -0.37
CA GLN A 109 -0.80 14.74 -1.39
C GLN A 109 -0.02 14.19 -2.59
N ASN A 110 -0.09 14.88 -3.72
CA ASN A 110 0.69 14.46 -4.88
C ASN A 110 2.19 14.62 -4.58
N GLY A 111 2.90 13.49 -4.57
CA GLY A 111 4.34 13.43 -4.34
C GLY A 111 4.78 13.39 -2.86
N CYS A 112 3.89 13.55 -1.89
CA CYS A 112 4.25 13.44 -0.46
C CYS A 112 3.11 13.02 0.46
N MET A 113 3.47 12.39 1.58
CA MET A 113 2.57 12.06 2.68
C MET A 113 2.75 13.07 3.80
N LEU A 114 1.69 13.81 4.14
CA LEU A 114 1.66 14.56 5.39
C LEU A 114 1.20 13.63 6.51
N VAL A 115 1.98 13.57 7.59
CA VAL A 115 1.72 12.72 8.75
C VAL A 115 1.55 13.60 9.97
N ARG A 116 0.44 13.41 10.70
CA ARG A 116 0.20 14.06 11.99
C ARG A 116 0.22 13.03 13.11
N TYR A 117 0.95 13.35 14.17
CA TYR A 117 1.03 12.55 15.38
C TYR A 117 -0.04 13.01 16.38
N ASP A 118 -0.38 12.15 17.34
CA ASP A 118 -1.31 12.49 18.44
C ASP A 118 -0.83 13.70 19.27
N ASP A 119 0.49 13.91 19.36
CA ASP A 119 1.11 15.04 20.06
C ASP A 119 1.22 16.31 19.19
N ASN A 120 0.46 16.37 18.09
CA ASN A 120 0.42 17.46 17.11
C ASN A 120 1.73 17.70 16.32
N ARG A 121 2.75 16.83 16.45
CA ARG A 121 3.91 16.87 15.56
C ARG A 121 3.50 16.58 14.13
N LYS A 122 4.26 17.13 13.19
CA LYS A 122 4.05 16.96 11.74
C LYS A 122 5.32 16.44 11.10
N MET A 123 5.17 15.48 10.22
CA MET A 123 6.22 14.95 9.36
C MET A 123 5.74 14.94 7.91
N ILE A 124 6.67 15.08 6.98
CA ILE A 124 6.43 15.00 5.55
C ILE A 124 7.33 13.90 5.01
N ALA A 125 6.76 12.86 4.41
CA ALA A 125 7.53 11.82 3.73
C ALA A 125 7.34 11.97 2.22
N LYS A 126 8.42 12.19 1.47
CA LYS A 126 8.31 12.34 0.01
C LYS A 126 8.26 10.99 -0.69
N LEU A 127 7.57 10.94 -1.83
CA LEU A 127 7.45 9.72 -2.63
C LEU A 127 8.82 9.17 -3.06
N GLU A 128 9.70 10.04 -3.54
CA GLU A 128 11.05 9.65 -4.00
C GLU A 128 11.85 8.99 -2.87
N GLU A 129 11.77 9.54 -1.66
CA GLU A 129 12.42 8.99 -0.45
C GLU A 129 11.78 7.66 -0.03
N LEU A 130 10.45 7.55 -0.07
CA LEU A 130 9.73 6.30 0.23
C LEU A 130 10.08 5.17 -0.77
N GLN A 131 10.35 5.52 -2.03
CA GLN A 131 10.73 4.56 -3.06
C GLN A 131 12.12 3.96 -2.80
N VAL A 132 13.07 4.76 -2.32
CA VAL A 132 14.48 4.35 -2.19
C VAL A 132 14.91 3.98 -0.77
N SER A 133 14.25 4.50 0.26
CA SER A 133 14.66 4.36 1.66
C SER A 133 13.56 3.88 2.61
N ASN A 134 14.00 3.32 3.74
CA ASN A 134 13.10 2.89 4.81
C ASN A 134 12.56 4.09 5.58
N LEU A 135 11.38 3.93 6.20
CA LEU A 135 10.66 5.00 6.90
C LEU A 135 11.47 5.68 8.04
N SER A 136 12.47 5.01 8.60
CA SER A 136 13.35 5.60 9.64
C SER A 136 14.38 6.60 9.10
N LYS A 137 14.52 6.69 7.77
CA LYS A 137 15.44 7.59 7.06
C LYS A 137 14.74 8.65 6.20
N CYS A 138 13.40 8.63 6.19
CA CYS A 138 12.54 9.59 5.52
C CYS A 138 11.99 10.58 6.56
#